data_AF-A0A7X2DAE2-F1
#
_entry.id   AF-A0A7X2DAE2-F1
#
_cell.length_a   1.000
_cell.length_b   1.000
_cell.length_c   1.000
_cell.angle_alpha   90.00
_cell.angle_beta   90.00
_cell.angle_gamma   90.00
#
_symmetry.space_group_name_H-M   'P 1'
#
loop_
_entity.id
_entity.type
_entity.pdbx_description
1 polymer ?
#
loop_
_entity_poly.entity_id
_entity_poly.type
_entity_poly.pdbx_seq_one_letter_code
_entity_poly.pdbx_strand_id
1 'polypeptide(L)'
;MRRKRLVIGAVVVFLIFLSSAAFIMGRSSLAKIYVDKGDKYFELDELDKAMVEFKKAVRIDPKLTKAHLALAEIYIREDMLDEAIEELLEAAELQPDRQEIRTRLKQVYDRGRSRGTKLLRFGIQPSLGPLTSVELMQPLVNYLSKKLDMNVVLVLFPDYASIVEYLKTNQIDIVALGPIEYIKAQQEAEVVPIVAPTIQGQAVQKSVIITRRDSGIEALSDLKGKTFAFVDKNSALGYLIPRILLMQNGINPVRDLKGIFFTGSDDKVFHSVLDKKVNAGAMARHLYQYLSTSNKRRSEITILAESQEIPQGPFVARKGLNEELTKRLRDLLINLYLSHEGRKILRYGQIFDGYIKAVETEDKVKDFKGYTFPLTEF
;
A
#
# COMPACT_ATOMS: atom_id res chain seq x y z
N MET A 1 -20.20 -57.29 -0.36
CA MET A 1 -20.92 -56.01 -0.11
C MET A 1 -20.08 -54.72 -0.19
N ARG A 2 -18.74 -54.74 -0.19
CA ARG A 2 -17.92 -53.50 -0.19
C ARG A 2 -17.74 -52.79 -1.56
N ARG A 3 -17.78 -53.51 -2.70
CA ARG A 3 -17.60 -52.89 -4.04
C ARG A 3 -18.79 -52.04 -4.52
N LYS A 4 -20.03 -52.33 -4.10
CA LYS A 4 -21.21 -51.54 -4.52
C LYS A 4 -21.33 -50.17 -3.83
N ARG A 5 -20.79 -50.01 -2.61
CA ARG A 5 -20.83 -48.72 -1.87
C ARG A 5 -19.83 -47.68 -2.38
N LEU A 6 -18.69 -48.12 -2.96
CA LEU A 6 -17.69 -47.20 -3.52
C LEU A 6 -18.19 -46.53 -4.82
N VAL A 7 -18.92 -47.27 -5.66
CA VAL A 7 -19.47 -46.76 -6.92
C VAL A 7 -20.60 -45.75 -6.67
N ILE A 8 -21.45 -45.97 -5.66
CA ILE A 8 -22.53 -45.05 -5.31
C ILE A 8 -21.99 -43.73 -4.72
N GLY A 9 -20.94 -43.78 -3.89
CA GLY A 9 -20.29 -42.58 -3.35
C GLY A 9 -19.62 -41.71 -4.42
N ALA A 10 -18.97 -42.32 -5.41
CA ALA A 10 -18.36 -41.60 -6.53
C ALA A 10 -19.41 -40.95 -7.46
N VAL A 11 -20.53 -41.62 -7.71
CA VAL A 11 -21.63 -41.10 -8.55
C VAL A 11 -22.34 -39.92 -7.87
N VAL A 12 -22.55 -39.94 -6.55
CA VAL A 12 -23.18 -38.83 -5.82
C VAL A 12 -22.28 -37.59 -5.75
N VAL A 13 -20.97 -37.76 -5.54
CA VAL A 13 -20.01 -36.64 -5.59
C VAL A 13 -19.92 -36.06 -7.00
N PHE A 14 -19.88 -36.91 -8.04
CA PHE A 14 -19.89 -36.46 -9.44
C PHE A 14 -21.20 -35.74 -9.82
N LEU A 15 -22.36 -36.15 -9.29
CA LEU A 15 -23.65 -35.47 -9.49
C LEU A 15 -23.75 -34.12 -8.76
N ILE A 16 -23.10 -33.95 -7.60
CA ILE A 16 -23.00 -32.65 -6.89
C ILE A 16 -22.04 -31.70 -7.62
N PHE A 17 -20.96 -32.22 -8.22
CA PHE A 17 -20.10 -31.45 -9.11
C PHE A 17 -20.80 -31.08 -10.42
N LEU A 18 -21.62 -31.96 -11.00
CA LEU A 18 -22.43 -31.66 -12.18
C LEU A 18 -23.52 -30.63 -11.89
N SER A 19 -24.17 -30.67 -10.72
CA SER A 19 -25.21 -29.71 -10.35
C SER A 19 -24.64 -28.33 -10.01
N SER A 20 -23.48 -28.25 -9.34
CA SER A 20 -22.76 -26.99 -9.11
C SER A 20 -22.15 -26.42 -10.39
N ALA A 21 -21.59 -27.24 -11.27
CA ALA A 21 -21.08 -26.80 -12.57
C ALA A 21 -22.22 -26.35 -13.51
N ALA A 22 -23.35 -27.06 -13.55
CA ALA A 22 -24.54 -26.63 -14.30
C ALA A 22 -25.15 -25.34 -13.75
N PHE A 23 -25.10 -25.14 -12.42
CA PHE A 23 -25.54 -23.90 -11.77
C PHE A 23 -24.61 -22.72 -12.05
N ILE A 24 -23.28 -22.94 -12.04
CA ILE A 24 -22.27 -21.93 -12.42
C ILE A 24 -22.38 -21.62 -13.93
N MET A 25 -22.54 -22.63 -14.79
CA MET A 25 -22.78 -22.44 -16.23
C MET A 25 -24.10 -21.70 -16.51
N GLY A 26 -25.15 -21.96 -15.73
CA GLY A 26 -26.44 -21.24 -15.81
C GLY A 26 -26.33 -19.75 -15.44
N ARG A 27 -25.50 -19.41 -14.45
CA ARG A 27 -25.24 -18.00 -14.10
C ARG A 27 -24.40 -17.27 -15.14
N SER A 28 -23.34 -17.91 -15.65
CA SER A 28 -22.48 -17.30 -16.68
C SER A 28 -23.22 -17.09 -18.00
N SER A 29 -24.11 -18.01 -18.38
CA SER A 29 -24.99 -17.83 -19.55
C SER A 29 -26.00 -16.70 -19.35
N LEU A 30 -26.60 -16.57 -18.16
CA LEU A 30 -27.51 -15.48 -17.84
C LEU A 30 -26.82 -14.11 -17.84
N ALA A 31 -25.60 -14.01 -17.30
CA ALA A 31 -24.81 -12.78 -17.35
C ALA A 31 -24.53 -12.33 -18.79
N LYS A 32 -24.22 -13.26 -19.69
CA LYS A 32 -24.03 -12.97 -21.13
C LYS A 32 -25.29 -12.43 -21.80
N ILE A 33 -26.47 -12.95 -21.46
CA ILE A 33 -27.75 -12.41 -21.98
C ILE A 33 -27.93 -10.94 -21.58
N TYR A 34 -27.58 -10.58 -20.35
CA TYR A 34 -27.64 -9.19 -19.89
C TYR A 34 -26.60 -8.30 -20.59
N VAL A 35 -25.41 -8.83 -20.89
CA VAL A 35 -24.44 -8.14 -21.74
C VAL A 35 -24.99 -7.92 -23.15
N ASP A 36 -25.54 -8.95 -23.80
CA ASP A 36 -26.08 -8.82 -25.16
C ASP A 36 -27.24 -7.82 -25.23
N LYS A 37 -28.06 -7.75 -24.17
CA LYS A 37 -29.13 -6.76 -24.05
C LYS A 37 -28.56 -5.36 -23.80
N GLY A 38 -27.55 -5.25 -22.95
CA GLY A 38 -26.82 -4.00 -22.72
C GLY A 38 -26.18 -3.47 -23.99
N ASP A 39 -25.54 -4.34 -24.78
CA ASP A 39 -24.91 -4.01 -26.07
C ASP A 39 -25.96 -3.44 -27.04
N LYS A 40 -27.15 -4.04 -27.14
CA LYS A 40 -28.26 -3.50 -27.96
C LYS A 40 -28.70 -2.10 -27.52
N TYR A 41 -28.84 -1.86 -26.22
CA TYR A 41 -29.19 -0.53 -25.71
C TYR A 41 -28.06 0.47 -25.94
N PHE A 42 -26.81 0.04 -25.83
CA PHE A 42 -25.63 0.87 -26.07
C PHE A 42 -25.53 1.28 -27.55
N GLU A 43 -25.83 0.37 -28.48
CA GLU A 43 -25.92 0.64 -29.93
C GLU A 43 -27.05 1.64 -30.27
N LEU A 44 -28.15 1.61 -29.51
CA LEU A 44 -29.28 2.54 -29.64
C LEU A 44 -29.06 3.87 -28.91
N ASP A 45 -27.88 4.08 -28.33
CA ASP A 45 -27.53 5.24 -27.51
C ASP A 45 -28.40 5.43 -26.24
N GLU A 46 -29.09 4.37 -25.80
CA GLU A 46 -29.90 4.36 -24.59
C GLU A 46 -29.03 4.01 -23.37
N LEU A 47 -28.07 4.88 -23.05
CA LEU A 47 -26.97 4.61 -22.10
C LEU A 47 -27.44 4.25 -20.68
N ASP A 48 -28.50 4.87 -20.18
CA ASP A 48 -29.09 4.53 -18.88
C ASP A 48 -29.60 3.08 -18.84
N LYS A 49 -30.26 2.63 -19.91
CA LYS A 49 -30.78 1.27 -20.00
C LYS A 49 -29.64 0.27 -20.20
N ALA A 50 -28.64 0.62 -21.01
CA ALA A 50 -27.45 -0.19 -21.20
C ALA A 50 -26.70 -0.40 -19.87
N MET A 51 -26.48 0.66 -19.11
CA MET A 51 -25.83 0.63 -17.80
C MET A 51 -26.57 -0.27 -16.81
N VAL A 52 -27.91 -0.21 -16.79
CA VAL A 52 -28.73 -1.09 -15.94
C VAL A 52 -28.52 -2.56 -16.28
N GLU A 53 -28.47 -2.94 -17.56
CA GLU A 53 -28.27 -4.33 -17.95
C GLU A 53 -26.83 -4.81 -17.69
N PHE A 54 -25.82 -3.98 -17.95
CA PHE A 54 -24.44 -4.32 -17.61
C PHE A 54 -24.20 -4.45 -16.09
N LYS A 55 -24.82 -3.60 -15.26
CA LYS A 55 -24.81 -3.76 -13.79
C LYS A 55 -25.44 -5.08 -13.33
N LYS A 56 -26.50 -5.55 -13.99
CA LYS A 56 -27.07 -6.87 -13.72
C LYS A 56 -26.10 -7.98 -14.13
N ALA A 57 -25.42 -7.85 -15.27
CA ALA A 57 -24.40 -8.80 -15.70
C ALA A 57 -23.26 -8.94 -14.68
N VAL A 58 -22.69 -7.81 -14.22
CA VAL A 58 -21.64 -7.79 -13.18
C VAL A 58 -22.14 -8.40 -11.86
N ARG A 59 -23.37 -8.11 -11.45
CA ARG A 59 -23.94 -8.69 -10.23
C ARG A 59 -24.05 -10.23 -10.29
N ILE A 60 -24.30 -10.77 -11.48
CA ILE A 60 -24.48 -12.22 -11.70
C ILE A 60 -23.12 -12.91 -11.88
N ASP A 61 -22.21 -12.29 -12.63
CA ASP A 61 -20.85 -12.75 -12.86
C ASP A 61 -19.84 -11.59 -12.71
N PRO A 62 -19.31 -11.36 -11.49
CA PRO A 62 -18.33 -10.30 -11.23
C PRO A 62 -16.98 -10.52 -11.91
N LYS A 63 -16.74 -11.68 -12.53
CA LYS A 63 -15.48 -11.95 -13.25
C LYS A 63 -15.61 -11.70 -14.75
N LEU A 64 -16.76 -11.21 -15.20
CA LEU A 64 -17.03 -10.98 -16.61
C LEU A 64 -16.42 -9.64 -17.05
N THR A 65 -15.15 -9.67 -17.45
CA THR A 65 -14.38 -8.48 -17.87
C THR A 65 -15.09 -7.64 -18.94
N LYS A 66 -15.85 -8.27 -19.85
CA LYS A 66 -16.63 -7.55 -20.87
C LYS A 66 -17.66 -6.59 -20.27
N ALA A 67 -18.33 -6.98 -19.17
CA ALA A 67 -19.34 -6.15 -18.53
C ALA A 67 -18.73 -4.95 -17.81
N HIS A 68 -17.61 -5.15 -17.11
CA HIS A 68 -16.84 -4.06 -16.48
C HIS A 68 -16.37 -3.03 -17.51
N LEU A 69 -15.86 -3.48 -18.67
CA LEU A 69 -15.40 -2.56 -19.71
C LEU A 69 -16.53 -1.81 -20.40
N ALA A 70 -17.70 -2.44 -20.56
CA ALA A 70 -18.88 -1.77 -21.09
C ALA A 70 -19.41 -0.70 -20.13
N LEU A 71 -19.40 -0.98 -18.81
CA LEU A 71 -19.72 0.03 -17.79
C LEU A 71 -18.71 1.16 -17.78
N ALA A 72 -17.42 0.86 -17.81
CA ALA A 72 -16.37 1.86 -17.91
C ALA A 72 -16.58 2.76 -19.14
N GLU A 73 -16.89 2.21 -20.31
CA GLU A 73 -17.18 2.99 -21.52
C GLU A 73 -18.36 3.94 -21.32
N ILE A 74 -19.47 3.46 -20.74
CA ILE A 74 -20.63 4.33 -20.46
C ILE A 74 -20.24 5.44 -19.49
N TYR A 75 -19.54 5.12 -18.39
CA TYR A 75 -19.08 6.09 -17.42
C TYR A 75 -18.14 7.14 -18.06
N ILE A 76 -17.28 6.73 -19.00
CA ILE A 76 -16.41 7.62 -19.77
C ILE A 76 -17.22 8.57 -20.67
N ARG A 77 -18.30 8.09 -21.29
CA ARG A 77 -19.18 8.89 -22.16
C ARG A 77 -20.02 9.89 -21.36
N GLU A 78 -20.52 9.47 -20.21
CA GLU A 78 -21.28 10.28 -19.25
C GLU A 78 -20.39 11.16 -18.35
N ASP A 79 -19.07 11.18 -18.61
CA ASP A 79 -18.12 12.03 -17.90
C ASP A 79 -18.02 11.69 -16.37
N MET A 80 -18.40 10.47 -15.99
CA MET A 80 -18.27 9.87 -14.66
C MET A 80 -16.92 9.14 -14.53
N LEU A 81 -15.84 9.90 -14.44
CA LEU A 81 -14.47 9.33 -14.58
C LEU A 81 -14.03 8.47 -13.39
N ASP A 82 -14.55 8.73 -12.18
CA ASP A 82 -14.19 7.96 -10.98
C ASP A 82 -14.78 6.55 -11.05
N GLU A 83 -16.07 6.43 -11.38
CA GLU A 83 -16.75 5.17 -11.63
C GLU A 83 -16.14 4.42 -12.83
N ALA A 84 -15.68 5.14 -13.85
CA ALA A 84 -14.94 4.54 -14.95
C ALA A 84 -13.59 3.93 -14.50
N ILE A 85 -12.86 4.59 -13.60
CA ILE A 85 -11.60 4.07 -13.05
C ILE A 85 -11.87 2.81 -12.24
N GLU A 86 -12.89 2.80 -11.37
CA GLU A 86 -13.24 1.63 -10.56
C GLU A 86 -13.49 0.40 -11.44
N GLU A 87 -14.33 0.51 -12.46
CA GLU A 87 -14.63 -0.60 -13.37
C GLU A 87 -13.42 -1.03 -14.21
N LEU A 88 -12.54 -0.09 -14.59
CA LEU A 88 -11.30 -0.39 -15.30
C LEU A 88 -10.26 -1.10 -14.42
N LEU A 89 -10.21 -0.79 -13.12
CA LEU A 89 -9.34 -1.48 -12.16
C LEU A 89 -9.81 -2.91 -11.94
N GLU A 90 -11.11 -3.13 -11.75
CA GLU A 90 -11.70 -4.48 -11.69
C GLU A 90 -11.38 -5.29 -12.96
N ALA A 91 -11.52 -4.67 -14.13
CA ALA A 91 -11.15 -5.30 -15.40
C ALA A 91 -9.65 -5.61 -15.49
N ALA A 92 -8.79 -4.75 -14.95
CA ALA A 92 -7.33 -4.92 -14.92
C ALA A 92 -6.89 -6.04 -13.95
N GLU A 93 -7.59 -6.23 -12.82
CA GLU A 93 -7.32 -7.35 -11.92
C GLU A 93 -7.64 -8.70 -12.59
N LEU A 94 -8.73 -8.75 -13.37
CA LEU A 94 -9.15 -9.95 -14.09
C LEU A 94 -8.23 -10.25 -15.29
N GLN A 95 -7.74 -9.22 -15.97
CA GLN A 95 -6.92 -9.34 -17.19
C GLN A 95 -5.76 -8.32 -17.21
N PRO A 96 -4.72 -8.52 -16.36
CA PRO A 96 -3.66 -7.53 -16.14
C PRO A 96 -2.82 -7.22 -17.39
N ASP A 97 -2.78 -8.16 -18.34
CA ASP A 97 -1.99 -8.01 -19.57
C ASP A 97 -2.72 -7.33 -20.72
N ARG A 98 -4.00 -7.01 -20.56
CA ARG A 98 -4.82 -6.45 -21.65
C ARG A 98 -4.50 -4.98 -21.89
N GLN A 99 -3.81 -4.70 -22.99
CA GLN A 99 -3.34 -3.36 -23.37
C GLN A 99 -4.48 -2.33 -23.50
N GLU A 100 -5.66 -2.76 -23.93
CA GLU A 100 -6.86 -1.90 -24.01
C GLU A 100 -7.19 -1.26 -22.66
N ILE A 101 -7.13 -2.03 -21.57
CA ILE A 101 -7.50 -1.57 -20.22
C ILE A 101 -6.51 -0.51 -19.74
N ARG A 102 -5.21 -0.76 -19.93
CA ARG A 102 -4.16 0.22 -19.61
C ARG A 102 -4.31 1.51 -20.41
N THR A 103 -4.68 1.40 -21.68
CA THR A 103 -4.89 2.54 -22.57
C THR A 103 -6.09 3.37 -22.13
N ARG A 104 -7.21 2.71 -21.80
CA ARG A 104 -8.41 3.35 -21.28
C ARG A 104 -8.14 4.00 -19.91
N LEU A 105 -7.46 3.33 -18.98
CA LEU A 105 -7.05 3.93 -17.70
C LEU A 105 -6.22 5.19 -17.93
N LYS A 106 -5.20 5.12 -18.79
CA LYS A 106 -4.39 6.28 -19.15
C LYS A 106 -5.26 7.41 -19.72
N GLN A 107 -6.18 7.10 -20.64
CA GLN A 107 -7.10 8.08 -21.23
C GLN A 107 -8.00 8.73 -20.17
N VAL A 108 -8.55 7.94 -19.23
CA VAL A 108 -9.42 8.46 -18.17
C VAL A 108 -8.64 9.31 -17.17
N TYR A 109 -7.43 8.90 -16.79
CA TYR A 109 -6.53 9.72 -15.99
C TYR A 109 -6.13 11.02 -16.71
N ASP A 110 -5.82 10.95 -18.01
CA ASP A 110 -5.47 12.10 -18.85
C ASP A 110 -6.69 13.04 -19.02
N ARG A 111 -7.91 12.51 -19.17
CA ARG A 111 -9.15 13.29 -19.21
C ARG A 111 -9.45 13.97 -17.88
N GLY A 112 -9.30 13.26 -16.77
CA GLY A 112 -9.43 13.82 -15.42
C GLY A 112 -8.40 14.93 -15.15
N ARG A 113 -7.22 14.84 -15.77
CA ARG A 113 -6.18 15.89 -15.76
C ARG A 113 -6.54 17.11 -16.63
N SER A 114 -7.27 16.91 -17.73
CA SER A 114 -7.64 17.96 -18.70
C SER A 114 -8.84 18.83 -18.31
N ARG A 115 -9.66 18.41 -17.33
CA ARG A 115 -10.90 19.09 -16.91
C ARG A 115 -10.74 20.40 -16.13
N GLY A 116 -9.52 20.92 -15.99
CA GLY A 116 -9.27 22.08 -15.11
C GLY A 116 -9.44 21.77 -13.61
N THR A 117 -9.71 20.50 -13.25
CA THR A 117 -9.65 20.00 -11.88
C THR A 117 -8.21 20.08 -11.40
N LYS A 118 -7.98 20.71 -10.25
CA LYS A 118 -6.63 20.84 -9.70
C LYS A 118 -6.12 19.45 -9.32
N LEU A 119 -4.96 19.06 -9.87
CA LEU A 119 -4.27 17.80 -9.58
C LEU A 119 -3.43 17.94 -8.30
N LEU A 120 -3.48 16.93 -7.44
CA LEU A 120 -2.61 16.82 -6.26
C LEU A 120 -1.91 15.46 -6.26
N ARG A 121 -0.59 15.45 -6.38
CA ARG A 121 0.20 14.21 -6.38
C ARG A 121 0.60 13.86 -4.95
N PHE A 122 0.12 12.73 -4.47
CA PHE A 122 0.31 12.23 -3.12
C PHE A 122 1.27 11.02 -3.13
N GLY A 123 2.42 11.17 -2.50
CA GLY A 123 3.52 10.22 -2.52
C GLY A 123 3.58 9.40 -1.24
N ILE A 124 3.91 8.13 -1.39
CA ILE A 124 4.09 7.20 -0.27
C ILE A 124 5.42 6.48 -0.39
N GLN A 125 6.12 6.26 0.72
CA GLN A 125 7.38 5.54 0.73
C GLN A 125 7.20 4.12 0.16
N PRO A 126 8.23 3.56 -0.49
CA PRO A 126 8.20 2.19 -1.00
C PRO A 126 8.38 1.15 0.13
N SER A 127 7.70 1.33 1.27
CA SER A 127 7.77 0.45 2.44
C SER A 127 7.06 -0.90 2.20
N LEU A 128 6.09 -0.95 1.30
CA LEU A 128 5.34 -2.15 0.93
C LEU A 128 5.27 -2.29 -0.59
N GLY A 129 5.03 -3.50 -1.09
CA GLY A 129 4.82 -3.75 -2.51
C GLY A 129 3.72 -2.84 -3.13
N PRO A 130 3.81 -2.51 -4.44
CA PRO A 130 2.92 -1.53 -5.09
C PRO A 130 1.42 -1.78 -4.88
N LEU A 131 0.96 -3.02 -5.01
CA LEU A 131 -0.46 -3.35 -4.86
C LEU A 131 -0.96 -3.11 -3.44
N THR A 132 -0.22 -3.60 -2.43
CA THR A 132 -0.56 -3.40 -1.01
C THR A 132 -0.49 -1.92 -0.62
N SER A 133 0.49 -1.21 -1.16
CA SER A 133 0.63 0.24 -0.99
C SER A 133 -0.57 1.01 -1.52
N VAL A 134 -1.07 0.67 -2.72
CA VAL A 134 -2.28 1.26 -3.30
C VAL A 134 -3.51 0.88 -2.48
N GLU A 135 -3.70 -0.41 -2.19
CA GLU A 135 -4.84 -0.91 -1.41
C GLU A 135 -5.00 -0.13 -0.10
N LEU A 136 -3.91 0.01 0.68
CA LEU A 136 -3.91 0.71 1.96
C LEU A 136 -4.21 2.20 1.86
N MET A 137 -3.73 2.86 0.81
CA MET A 137 -3.74 4.31 0.71
C MET A 137 -4.90 4.86 -0.13
N GLN A 138 -5.50 4.04 -0.99
CA GLN A 138 -6.62 4.45 -1.85
C GLN A 138 -7.82 4.99 -1.06
N PRO A 139 -8.22 4.42 0.10
CA PRO A 139 -9.31 4.99 0.89
C PRO A 139 -9.02 6.42 1.37
N LEU A 140 -7.78 6.71 1.78
CA LEU A 140 -7.37 8.06 2.16
C LEU A 140 -7.38 9.00 0.95
N VAL A 141 -6.86 8.54 -0.19
CA VAL A 141 -6.80 9.31 -1.43
C VAL A 141 -8.19 9.69 -1.92
N ASN A 142 -9.12 8.73 -1.95
CA ASN A 142 -10.52 8.97 -2.34
C ASN A 142 -11.19 9.98 -1.41
N TYR A 143 -10.96 9.84 -0.10
CA TYR A 143 -11.44 10.81 0.89
C TYR A 143 -10.88 12.21 0.64
N LEU A 144 -9.57 12.34 0.41
CA LEU A 144 -8.94 13.63 0.13
C LEU A 144 -9.44 14.23 -1.19
N SER A 145 -9.58 13.45 -2.26
CA SER A 145 -10.13 13.90 -3.55
C SER A 145 -11.50 14.53 -3.36
N LYS A 146 -12.41 13.81 -2.70
CA LYS A 146 -13.77 14.27 -2.41
C LYS A 146 -13.80 15.50 -1.52
N LYS A 147 -12.97 15.54 -0.47
CA LYS A 147 -12.99 16.65 0.50
C LYS A 147 -12.30 17.91 0.01
N LEU A 148 -11.39 17.80 -0.95
CA LEU A 148 -10.67 18.92 -1.53
C LEU A 148 -11.30 19.44 -2.82
N ASP A 149 -12.16 18.64 -3.45
CA ASP A 149 -12.64 18.88 -4.82
C ASP A 149 -11.44 18.95 -5.80
N MET A 150 -10.57 17.94 -5.71
CA MET A 150 -9.33 17.82 -6.45
C MET A 150 -9.11 16.38 -6.91
N ASN A 151 -8.39 16.21 -8.02
CA ASN A 151 -7.91 14.88 -8.41
C ASN A 151 -6.65 14.55 -7.59
N VAL A 152 -6.79 13.77 -6.53
CA VAL A 152 -5.63 13.28 -5.75
C VAL A 152 -5.17 11.96 -6.35
N VAL A 153 -3.91 11.90 -6.80
CA VAL A 153 -3.32 10.70 -7.41
C VAL A 153 -2.18 10.18 -6.57
N LEU A 154 -2.10 8.86 -6.41
CA LEU A 154 -0.97 8.21 -5.76
C LEU A 154 0.25 8.19 -6.68
N VAL A 155 1.40 8.54 -6.12
CA VAL A 155 2.71 8.40 -6.76
C VAL A 155 3.53 7.38 -5.97
N LEU A 156 3.91 6.31 -6.66
CA LEU A 156 4.79 5.28 -6.13
C LEU A 156 6.23 5.58 -6.58
N PHE A 157 7.17 5.46 -5.65
CA PHE A 157 8.58 5.66 -5.93
C PHE A 157 9.27 4.34 -6.25
N PRO A 158 10.26 4.33 -7.17
CA PRO A 158 11.08 3.15 -7.43
C PRO A 158 11.93 2.76 -6.22
N ASP A 159 12.41 3.75 -5.46
CA ASP A 159 13.27 3.59 -4.29
C ASP A 159 13.22 4.82 -3.37
N TYR A 160 13.77 4.69 -2.17
CA TYR A 160 13.83 5.76 -1.17
C TYR A 160 14.67 6.96 -1.61
N ALA A 161 15.74 6.75 -2.38
CA ALA A 161 16.65 7.81 -2.79
C ALA A 161 16.00 8.81 -3.78
N SER A 162 15.06 8.32 -4.60
CA SER A 162 14.35 9.12 -5.60
C SER A 162 13.41 10.18 -5.00
N ILE A 163 12.93 10.00 -3.76
CA ILE A 163 11.87 10.84 -3.17
C ILE A 163 12.26 12.33 -3.11
N VAL A 164 13.50 12.62 -2.69
CA VAL A 164 13.99 14.01 -2.58
C VAL A 164 14.10 14.68 -3.95
N GLU A 165 14.47 13.92 -4.99
CA GLU A 165 14.54 14.46 -6.35
C GLU A 165 13.15 14.78 -6.91
N TYR A 166 12.14 13.97 -6.59
CA TYR A 166 10.74 14.27 -6.95
C TYR A 166 10.24 15.55 -6.29
N LEU A 167 10.64 15.82 -5.05
CA LEU A 167 10.33 17.07 -4.36
C LEU A 167 11.03 18.26 -5.04
N LYS A 168 12.33 18.16 -5.32
CA LYS A 168 13.12 19.22 -5.97
C LYS A 168 12.62 19.60 -7.35
N THR A 169 12.20 18.61 -8.12
CA THR A 169 11.73 18.78 -9.51
C THR A 169 10.22 19.05 -9.59
N ASN A 170 9.56 19.28 -8.46
CA ASN A 170 8.11 19.48 -8.36
C ASN A 170 7.32 18.36 -9.04
N GLN A 171 7.83 17.13 -9.02
CA GLN A 171 7.15 15.93 -9.53
C GLN A 171 6.19 15.31 -8.51
N ILE A 172 6.30 15.70 -7.24
CA ILE A 172 5.37 15.33 -6.16
C ILE A 172 4.90 16.56 -5.40
N ASP A 173 3.64 16.59 -4.94
CA ASP A 173 3.10 17.73 -4.20
C ASP A 173 3.12 17.49 -2.69
N ILE A 174 2.76 16.28 -2.25
CA ILE A 174 2.77 15.86 -0.85
C ILE A 174 3.41 14.49 -0.76
N VAL A 175 4.23 14.23 0.25
CA VAL A 175 4.81 12.91 0.48
C VAL A 175 5.00 12.61 1.96
N ALA A 176 4.74 11.37 2.36
CA ALA A 176 5.10 10.86 3.67
C ALA A 176 6.62 10.59 3.72
N LEU A 177 7.36 11.21 4.65
CA LEU A 177 8.81 11.02 4.80
C LEU A 177 9.16 10.29 6.10
N GLY A 178 10.24 9.51 6.06
CA GLY A 178 10.90 9.00 7.25
C GLY A 178 11.79 10.10 7.86
N PRO A 179 12.30 9.91 9.09
CA PRO A 179 13.10 10.94 9.76
C PRO A 179 14.35 11.36 8.98
N ILE A 180 15.07 10.42 8.35
CA ILE A 180 16.29 10.71 7.59
C ILE A 180 15.95 11.45 6.30
N GLU A 181 14.95 10.96 5.58
CA GLU A 181 14.48 11.54 4.33
C GLU A 181 13.94 12.96 4.56
N TYR A 182 13.30 13.19 5.70
CA TYR A 182 12.86 14.52 6.10
C TYR A 182 14.03 15.48 6.32
N ILE A 183 15.07 15.07 7.06
CA ILE A 183 16.27 15.89 7.27
C ILE A 183 16.91 16.24 5.92
N LYS A 184 17.03 15.26 5.02
CA LYS A 184 17.58 15.46 3.67
C LYS A 184 16.69 16.41 2.84
N ALA A 185 15.38 16.23 2.87
CA ALA A 185 14.44 17.08 2.16
C ALA A 185 14.44 18.53 2.66
N GLN A 186 14.63 18.76 3.97
CA GLN A 186 14.80 20.10 4.53
C GLN A 186 16.06 20.80 4.00
N GLN A 187 17.15 20.04 3.80
CA GLN A 187 18.42 20.58 3.30
C GLN A 187 18.42 20.83 1.80
N GLU A 188 17.75 19.98 1.01
CA GLU A 188 17.90 19.95 -0.44
C GLU A 188 16.66 20.44 -1.23
N ALA A 189 15.46 20.44 -0.63
CA ALA A 189 14.20 20.66 -1.36
C ALA A 189 13.24 21.69 -0.72
N GLU A 190 13.59 22.27 0.44
CA GLU A 190 12.79 23.26 1.17
C GLU A 190 11.31 22.85 1.35
N VAL A 191 11.08 21.78 2.13
CA VAL A 191 9.73 21.22 2.33
C VAL A 191 8.96 21.85 3.49
N VAL A 192 7.62 21.85 3.40
CA VAL A 192 6.72 22.35 4.44
C VAL A 192 6.08 21.17 5.18
N PRO A 193 6.39 20.93 6.46
CA PRO A 193 5.78 19.85 7.23
C PRO A 193 4.28 20.12 7.49
N ILE A 194 3.45 19.09 7.33
CA ILE A 194 1.98 19.18 7.42
C ILE A 194 1.50 18.52 8.71
N VAL A 195 1.64 17.19 8.80
CA VAL A 195 1.21 16.34 9.92
C VAL A 195 2.19 15.21 10.15
N ALA A 196 2.21 14.64 11.35
CA ALA A 196 2.88 13.38 11.63
C ALA A 196 1.83 12.30 11.96
N PRO A 197 1.91 11.09 11.37
CA PRO A 197 1.06 9.98 11.77
C PRO A 197 1.27 9.60 13.24
N THR A 198 0.22 9.08 13.89
CA THR A 198 0.30 8.58 15.26
C THR A 198 0.04 7.09 15.37
N ILE A 199 0.63 6.49 16.40
CA ILE A 199 0.36 5.14 16.88
C ILE A 199 0.12 5.25 18.38
N GLN A 200 -1.05 4.82 18.84
CA GLN A 200 -1.51 5.01 20.22
C GLN A 200 -1.49 6.50 20.63
N GLY A 201 -1.86 7.37 19.69
CA GLY A 201 -1.85 8.83 19.87
C GLY A 201 -0.46 9.47 19.93
N GLN A 202 0.63 8.70 19.73
CA GLN A 202 1.99 9.21 19.75
C GLN A 202 2.64 9.15 18.38
N ALA A 203 3.37 10.19 18.00
CA ALA A 203 4.14 10.22 16.76
C ALA A 203 5.56 9.69 16.98
N VAL A 204 5.65 8.42 17.39
CA VAL A 204 6.90 7.69 17.59
C VAL A 204 6.84 6.33 16.89
N GLN A 205 8.01 5.80 16.56
CA GLN A 205 8.16 4.53 15.87
C GLN A 205 9.41 3.78 16.33
N LYS A 206 9.45 2.50 16.02
CA LYS A 206 10.53 1.59 16.40
C LYS A 206 10.91 0.69 15.22
N SER A 207 12.18 0.29 15.20
CA SER A 207 12.67 -0.81 14.37
C SER A 207 12.54 -2.12 15.15
N VAL A 208 12.29 -3.21 14.45
CA VAL A 208 12.44 -4.57 14.97
C VAL A 208 13.43 -5.36 14.17
N ILE A 209 14.10 -6.30 14.83
CA ILE A 209 14.80 -7.41 14.20
C ILE A 209 13.93 -8.64 14.41
N ILE A 210 13.54 -9.30 13.31
CA ILE A 210 12.70 -10.49 13.33
C ILE A 210 13.50 -11.72 12.91
N THR A 211 13.10 -12.88 13.45
CA THR A 211 13.61 -14.20 13.07
C THR A 211 12.47 -15.21 13.09
N ARG A 212 12.69 -16.39 12.51
CA ARG A 212 11.75 -17.49 12.68
C ARG A 212 11.91 -18.15 14.05
N ARG A 213 10.81 -18.63 14.64
CA ARG A 213 10.83 -19.36 15.91
C ARG A 213 11.60 -20.69 15.85
N ASP A 214 11.62 -21.33 14.69
CA ASP A 214 12.33 -22.60 14.45
C ASP A 214 13.79 -22.42 14.00
N SER A 215 14.34 -21.20 14.09
CA SER A 215 15.70 -20.88 13.61
C SER A 215 16.82 -21.25 14.59
N GLY A 216 16.48 -21.44 15.88
CA GLY A 216 17.46 -21.55 16.96
C GLY A 216 18.21 -20.24 17.27
N ILE A 217 17.68 -19.10 16.81
CA ILE A 217 18.20 -17.75 17.11
C ILE A 217 17.34 -17.17 18.22
N GLU A 218 17.91 -17.00 19.41
CA GLU A 218 17.19 -16.55 20.61
C GLU A 218 17.71 -15.21 21.14
N ALA A 219 18.96 -14.86 20.80
CA ALA A 219 19.55 -13.57 21.11
C ALA A 219 20.24 -12.94 19.89
N LEU A 220 20.50 -11.63 19.96
CA LEU A 220 21.24 -10.92 18.91
C LEU A 220 22.62 -11.55 18.66
N SER A 221 23.31 -12.03 19.70
CA SER A 221 24.61 -12.71 19.58
C SER A 221 24.60 -13.90 18.64
N ASP A 222 23.46 -14.58 18.47
CA ASP A 222 23.31 -15.77 17.61
C ASP A 222 23.26 -15.42 16.12
N LEU A 223 23.19 -14.12 15.79
CA LEU A 223 23.22 -13.62 14.42
C LEU A 223 24.62 -13.71 13.79
N LYS A 224 25.68 -13.92 14.58
CA LYS A 224 27.03 -14.11 14.03
C LYS A 224 27.06 -15.34 13.12
N GLY A 225 27.58 -15.16 11.91
CA GLY A 225 27.60 -16.19 10.85
C GLY A 225 26.23 -16.47 10.21
N LYS A 226 25.20 -15.67 10.48
CA LYS A 226 23.87 -15.80 9.87
C LYS A 226 23.67 -14.81 8.73
N THR A 227 22.68 -15.10 7.89
CA THR A 227 22.23 -14.20 6.82
C THR A 227 21.18 -13.23 7.35
N PHE A 228 21.25 -11.98 6.90
CA PHE A 228 20.40 -10.89 7.40
C PHE A 228 19.84 -10.04 6.26
N ALA A 229 18.54 -9.73 6.30
CA ALA A 229 17.90 -8.81 5.37
C ALA A 229 17.66 -7.43 6.00
N PHE A 230 18.11 -6.38 5.32
CA PHE A 230 17.69 -4.99 5.52
C PHE A 230 16.73 -4.58 4.39
N VAL A 231 16.01 -3.48 4.59
CA VAL A 231 15.08 -2.93 3.60
C VAL A 231 15.86 -2.22 2.49
N ASP A 232 16.37 -1.02 2.77
CA ASP A 232 17.10 -0.16 1.83
C ASP A 232 18.18 0.61 2.58
N LYS A 233 19.30 0.95 1.92
CA LYS A 233 20.41 1.71 2.53
C LYS A 233 20.01 3.10 3.00
N ASN A 234 18.96 3.67 2.42
CA ASN A 234 18.43 4.98 2.79
C ASN A 234 17.32 4.90 3.85
N SER A 235 16.90 3.69 4.24
CA SER A 235 15.83 3.49 5.22
C SER A 235 16.32 3.69 6.65
N ALA A 236 15.63 4.54 7.41
CA ALA A 236 15.90 4.70 8.83
C ALA A 236 15.61 3.41 9.61
N LEU A 237 14.34 2.98 9.60
CA LEU A 237 13.87 1.83 10.38
C LEU A 237 14.28 0.48 9.79
N GLY A 238 14.50 0.41 8.48
CA GLY A 238 14.86 -0.83 7.80
C GLY A 238 16.36 -1.05 7.64
N TYR A 239 17.21 -0.08 7.99
CA TYR A 239 18.67 -0.20 7.89
C TYR A 239 19.44 0.54 8.99
N LEU A 240 19.35 1.88 9.05
CA LEU A 240 20.21 2.68 9.94
C LEU A 240 20.09 2.27 11.42
N ILE A 241 18.86 2.28 11.93
CA ILE A 241 18.55 1.99 13.33
C ILE A 241 18.88 0.55 13.72
N PRO A 242 18.44 -0.48 12.97
CA PRO A 242 18.82 -1.85 13.27
C PRO A 242 20.32 -2.12 13.12
N ARG A 243 21.03 -1.44 12.21
CA ARG A 243 22.51 -1.50 12.14
C ARG A 243 23.16 -0.97 13.42
N ILE A 244 22.69 0.17 13.93
CA ILE A 244 23.19 0.72 15.19
C ILE A 244 22.87 -0.22 16.36
N LEU A 245 21.65 -0.76 16.42
CA LEU A 245 21.25 -1.73 17.44
C LEU A 245 22.17 -2.97 17.44
N LEU A 246 22.51 -3.50 16.27
CA LEU A 246 23.47 -4.60 16.14
C LEU A 246 24.86 -4.21 16.66
N MET A 247 25.36 -3.04 16.25
CA MET A 247 26.69 -2.56 16.66
C MET A 247 26.79 -2.31 18.18
N GLN A 248 25.75 -1.74 18.79
CA GLN A 248 25.65 -1.54 20.24
C GLN A 248 25.65 -2.87 21.01
N ASN A 249 25.20 -3.96 20.38
CA ASN A 249 25.21 -5.31 20.93
C ASN A 249 26.44 -6.14 20.48
N GLY A 250 27.50 -5.47 20.02
CA GLY A 250 28.78 -6.11 19.69
C GLY A 250 28.74 -6.97 18.42
N ILE A 251 27.79 -6.73 17.52
CA ILE A 251 27.67 -7.39 16.23
C ILE A 251 27.95 -6.35 15.16
N ASN A 252 29.11 -6.44 14.53
CA ASN A 252 29.42 -5.62 13.36
C ASN A 252 28.80 -6.31 12.13
N PRO A 253 27.78 -5.74 11.47
CA PRO A 253 27.07 -6.44 10.40
C PRO A 253 27.97 -6.85 9.23
N VAL A 254 28.97 -6.01 8.88
CA VAL A 254 29.88 -6.26 7.75
C VAL A 254 30.85 -7.39 8.05
N ARG A 255 31.35 -7.46 9.30
CA ARG A 255 32.34 -8.46 9.72
C ARG A 255 31.69 -9.78 10.17
N ASP A 256 30.61 -9.69 10.94
CA ASP A 256 30.12 -10.81 11.74
C ASP A 256 28.96 -11.56 11.06
N LEU A 257 28.25 -10.97 10.10
CA LEU A 257 27.18 -11.66 9.37
C LEU A 257 27.74 -12.42 8.16
N LYS A 258 27.14 -13.57 7.84
CA LYS A 258 27.52 -14.37 6.67
C LYS A 258 27.11 -13.72 5.35
N GLY A 259 26.04 -12.93 5.36
CA GLY A 259 25.55 -12.25 4.17
C GLY A 259 24.49 -11.22 4.51
N ILE A 260 24.58 -10.06 3.85
CA ILE A 260 23.62 -8.96 3.97
C ILE A 260 22.84 -8.84 2.66
N PHE A 261 21.52 -8.74 2.76
CA PHE A 261 20.61 -8.59 1.63
C PHE A 261 19.80 -7.31 1.80
N PHE A 262 19.62 -6.55 0.72
CA PHE A 262 18.70 -5.41 0.66
C PHE A 262 17.49 -5.82 -0.17
N THR A 263 16.31 -5.87 0.44
CA THR A 263 15.10 -6.39 -0.21
C THR A 263 14.28 -5.32 -0.92
N GLY A 264 14.49 -4.05 -0.56
CA GLY A 264 13.79 -2.87 -1.09
C GLY A 264 12.54 -2.47 -0.32
N SER A 265 11.89 -3.39 0.41
CA SER A 265 10.64 -3.13 1.15
C SER A 265 10.47 -4.05 2.37
N ASP A 266 9.70 -3.60 3.37
CA ASP A 266 9.48 -4.29 4.66
C ASP A 266 8.72 -5.62 4.50
N ASP A 267 7.74 -5.67 3.59
CA ASP A 267 7.02 -6.92 3.24
C ASP A 267 7.97 -7.99 2.67
N LYS A 268 8.93 -7.59 1.83
CA LYS A 268 9.94 -8.51 1.31
C LYS A 268 10.92 -8.97 2.39
N VAL A 269 11.25 -8.14 3.39
CA VAL A 269 12.00 -8.61 4.57
C VAL A 269 11.20 -9.66 5.32
N PHE A 270 9.94 -9.35 5.66
CA PHE A 270 9.04 -10.24 6.38
C PHE A 270 8.93 -11.61 5.70
N HIS A 271 8.67 -11.61 4.38
CA HIS A 271 8.56 -12.85 3.61
C HIS A 271 9.90 -13.57 3.42
N SER A 272 11.02 -12.86 3.31
CA SER A 272 12.34 -13.50 3.21
C SER A 272 12.72 -14.26 4.48
N VAL A 273 12.37 -13.72 5.65
CA VAL A 273 12.52 -14.41 6.94
C VAL A 273 11.52 -15.56 7.03
N LEU A 274 10.24 -15.29 6.74
CA LEU A 274 9.17 -16.29 6.79
C LEU A 274 9.45 -17.51 5.91
N ASP A 275 10.01 -17.30 4.73
CA ASP A 275 10.27 -18.35 3.74
C ASP A 275 11.68 -18.94 3.87
N LYS A 276 12.38 -18.69 4.99
CA LYS A 276 13.72 -19.22 5.29
C LYS A 276 14.80 -18.85 4.26
N LYS A 277 14.60 -17.78 3.47
CA LYS A 277 15.59 -17.27 2.51
C LYS A 277 16.74 -16.56 3.22
N VAL A 278 16.45 -15.92 4.34
CA VAL A 278 17.42 -15.35 5.29
C VAL A 278 17.11 -15.83 6.69
N ASN A 279 18.10 -15.76 7.58
CA ASN A 279 17.92 -16.19 8.96
C ASN A 279 17.19 -15.14 9.81
N ALA A 280 17.48 -13.86 9.59
CA ALA A 280 16.84 -12.75 10.29
C ALA A 280 16.70 -11.53 9.35
N GLY A 281 15.94 -10.54 9.77
CA GLY A 281 15.86 -9.28 9.04
C GLY A 281 15.29 -8.14 9.88
N ALA A 282 15.51 -6.91 9.43
CA ALA A 282 15.04 -5.73 10.12
C ALA A 282 13.98 -4.96 9.33
N MET A 283 12.97 -4.46 10.04
CA MET A 283 11.82 -3.77 9.46
C MET A 283 11.15 -2.84 10.49
N ALA A 284 10.24 -1.98 10.03
CA ALA A 284 9.45 -1.13 10.91
C ALA A 284 8.45 -1.94 11.77
N ARG A 285 8.37 -1.63 13.08
CA ARG A 285 7.51 -2.34 14.04
C ARG A 285 6.04 -2.34 13.67
N HIS A 286 5.53 -1.22 13.15
CA HIS A 286 4.13 -1.06 12.76
C HIS A 286 3.80 -1.88 11.50
N LEU A 287 4.73 -1.99 10.55
CA LEU A 287 4.56 -2.84 9.37
C LEU A 287 4.65 -4.32 9.73
N TYR A 288 5.54 -4.70 10.66
CA TYR A 288 5.52 -6.05 11.24
C TYR A 288 4.16 -6.37 11.86
N GLN A 289 3.56 -5.44 12.62
CA GLN A 289 2.25 -5.64 13.22
C GLN A 289 1.15 -5.84 12.17
N TYR A 290 1.14 -5.03 11.12
CA TYR A 290 0.19 -5.14 10.01
C TYR A 290 0.34 -6.46 9.25
N LEU A 291 1.55 -6.79 8.82
CA LEU A 291 1.86 -8.01 8.06
C LEU A 291 1.61 -9.27 8.90
N SER A 292 1.92 -9.22 10.20
CA SER A 292 1.66 -10.33 11.12
C SER A 292 0.16 -10.55 11.35
N THR A 293 -0.62 -9.49 11.54
CA THR A 293 -2.08 -9.59 11.77
C THR A 293 -2.80 -10.23 10.57
N SER A 294 -2.40 -9.91 9.35
CA SER A 294 -3.01 -10.41 8.11
C SER A 294 -2.49 -11.79 7.67
N ASN A 295 -1.38 -12.29 8.25
CA ASN A 295 -0.74 -13.52 7.80
C ASN A 295 -1.10 -14.75 8.67
N LYS A 296 -1.55 -15.83 8.00
CA LYS A 296 -1.89 -17.11 8.67
C LYS A 296 -0.70 -17.80 9.33
N ARG A 297 0.52 -17.53 8.84
CA ARG A 297 1.79 -18.08 9.32
C ARG A 297 2.48 -17.19 10.37
N ARG A 298 1.78 -16.19 10.91
CA ARG A 298 2.34 -15.24 11.89
C ARG A 298 3.00 -15.89 13.11
N SER A 299 2.51 -17.06 13.53
CA SER A 299 3.08 -17.80 14.65
C SER A 299 4.50 -18.31 14.38
N GLU A 300 4.94 -18.37 13.13
CA GLU A 300 6.27 -18.84 12.74
C GLU A 300 7.37 -17.77 12.92
N ILE A 301 7.00 -16.49 13.05
CA ILE A 301 7.95 -15.38 13.24
C ILE A 301 7.89 -14.87 14.69
N THR A 302 9.03 -14.41 15.18
CA THR A 302 9.14 -13.67 16.44
C THR A 302 10.02 -12.43 16.28
N ILE A 303 9.79 -11.44 17.12
CA ILE A 303 10.70 -10.30 17.29
C ILE A 303 11.85 -10.79 18.19
N LEU A 304 13.07 -10.62 17.71
CA LEU A 304 14.32 -10.92 18.42
C LEU A 304 14.78 -9.72 19.25
N ALA A 305 14.66 -8.52 18.70
CA ALA A 305 15.00 -7.27 19.38
C ALA A 305 14.18 -6.11 18.82
N GLU A 306 14.05 -5.05 19.62
CA GLU A 306 13.34 -3.82 19.28
C GLU A 306 14.25 -2.63 19.62
N SER A 307 14.23 -1.58 18.80
CA SER A 307 14.97 -0.35 19.07
C SER A 307 14.29 0.49 20.15
N GLN A 308 15.02 1.51 20.64
CA GLN A 308 14.38 2.64 21.31
C GLN A 308 13.40 3.36 20.37
N GLU A 309 12.48 4.09 20.96
CA GLU A 309 11.56 4.95 20.21
C GLU A 309 12.33 6.06 19.51
N ILE A 310 11.96 6.29 18.26
CA ILE A 310 12.42 7.42 17.46
C ILE A 310 11.21 8.22 17.00
N PRO A 311 11.37 9.51 16.69
CA PRO A 311 10.27 10.32 16.18
C PRO A 311 9.71 9.74 14.87
N GLN A 312 8.39 9.84 14.69
CA GLN A 312 7.73 9.57 13.42
C GLN A 312 8.08 10.68 12.43
N GLY A 313 8.36 10.31 11.18
CA GLY A 313 8.56 11.29 10.12
C GLY A 313 7.24 11.92 9.64
N PRO A 314 7.26 13.18 9.15
CA PRO A 314 6.05 13.90 8.78
C PRO A 314 5.61 13.62 7.34
N PHE A 315 4.35 13.89 7.07
CA PHE A 315 3.88 14.23 5.73
C PHE A 315 4.31 15.67 5.44
N VAL A 316 4.90 15.90 4.27
CA VAL A 316 5.38 17.21 3.85
C VAL A 316 4.76 17.63 2.52
N ALA A 317 4.56 18.93 2.34
CA ALA A 317 4.30 19.54 1.05
C ALA A 317 5.61 20.04 0.42
N ARG A 318 5.70 20.01 -0.90
CA ARG A 318 6.79 20.68 -1.63
C ARG A 318 6.75 22.21 -1.44
N LYS A 319 7.87 22.87 -1.69
CA LYS A 319 7.93 24.33 -1.77
C LYS A 319 6.94 24.88 -2.81
N GLY A 320 6.29 25.99 -2.48
CA GLY A 320 5.37 26.69 -3.37
C GLY A 320 4.06 25.95 -3.65
N LEU A 321 3.72 24.90 -2.89
CA LEU A 321 2.34 24.43 -2.85
C LEU A 321 1.46 25.51 -2.21
N ASN A 322 0.24 25.68 -2.71
CA ASN A 322 -0.67 26.72 -2.21
C ASN A 322 -0.88 26.56 -0.69
N GLU A 323 -0.70 27.65 0.06
CA GLU A 323 -0.74 27.63 1.52
C GLU A 323 -2.12 27.27 2.07
N GLU A 324 -3.19 27.78 1.46
CA GLU A 324 -4.57 27.49 1.87
C GLU A 324 -4.91 26.01 1.64
N LEU A 325 -4.48 25.46 0.50
CA LEU A 325 -4.58 24.02 0.24
C LEU A 325 -3.83 23.21 1.29
N THR A 326 -2.60 23.60 1.62
CA THR A 326 -1.76 22.92 2.62
C THR A 326 -2.39 22.95 4.01
N LYS A 327 -3.02 24.08 4.38
CA LYS A 327 -3.78 24.23 5.62
C LYS A 327 -5.02 23.32 5.62
N ARG A 328 -5.81 23.34 4.55
CA ARG A 328 -7.01 22.49 4.42
C ARG A 328 -6.67 21.00 4.49
N LEU A 329 -5.57 20.57 3.86
CA LEU A 329 -5.04 19.21 3.97
C LEU A 329 -4.68 18.84 5.40
N ARG A 330 -3.94 19.71 6.09
CA ARG A 330 -3.60 19.52 7.51
C ARG A 330 -4.85 19.33 8.35
N ASP A 331 -5.83 20.20 8.19
CA ASP A 331 -7.07 20.18 8.97
C ASP A 331 -7.88 18.90 8.68
N LEU A 332 -7.94 18.45 7.43
CA LEU A 332 -8.61 17.19 7.05
C LEU A 332 -7.94 15.96 7.67
N LEU A 333 -6.60 15.92 7.71
CA LEU A 333 -5.84 14.79 8.26
C LEU A 333 -5.93 14.76 9.79
N ILE A 334 -5.71 15.89 10.46
CA ILE A 334 -5.82 15.97 11.93
C ILE A 334 -7.21 15.58 12.39
N ASN A 335 -8.25 16.06 11.70
CA ASN A 335 -9.64 15.79 12.09
C ASN A 335 -10.21 14.49 11.49
N LEU A 336 -9.39 13.66 10.83
CA LEU A 336 -9.86 12.45 10.14
C LEU A 336 -10.63 11.53 11.09
N TYR A 337 -10.15 11.38 12.33
CA TYR A 337 -10.76 10.55 13.37
C TYR A 337 -12.16 11.01 13.82
N LEU A 338 -12.56 12.25 13.54
CA LEU A 338 -13.88 12.77 13.93
C LEU A 338 -15.01 12.18 13.08
N SER A 339 -14.73 11.82 11.83
CA SER A 339 -15.75 11.28 10.91
C SER A 339 -15.80 9.75 10.94
N HIS A 340 -16.99 9.17 10.65
CA HIS A 340 -17.13 7.71 10.55
C HIS A 340 -16.30 7.12 9.41
N GLU A 341 -16.28 7.79 8.26
CA GLU A 341 -15.46 7.44 7.10
C GLU A 341 -13.96 7.51 7.44
N GLY A 342 -13.51 8.60 8.06
CA GLY A 342 -12.11 8.74 8.47
C GLY A 342 -11.68 7.75 9.54
N ARG A 343 -12.55 7.38 10.50
CA ARG A 343 -12.27 6.25 11.41
C ARG A 343 -12.14 4.92 10.69
N LYS A 344 -12.91 4.68 9.62
CA LYS A 344 -12.71 3.48 8.80
C LYS A 344 -11.37 3.51 8.09
N ILE A 345 -10.97 4.66 7.54
CA ILE A 345 -9.66 4.85 6.88
C ILE A 345 -8.51 4.60 7.86
N LEU A 346 -8.54 5.18 9.06
CA LEU A 346 -7.52 4.96 10.09
C LEU A 346 -7.50 3.50 10.58
N ARG A 347 -8.64 2.84 10.65
CA ARG A 347 -8.72 1.41 10.99
C ARG A 347 -8.29 0.50 9.84
N TYR A 348 -8.33 0.98 8.61
CA TYR A 348 -7.91 0.23 7.44
C TYR A 348 -6.38 0.07 7.47
N GLY A 349 -5.90 -1.17 7.42
CA GLY A 349 -4.49 -1.51 7.64
C GLY A 349 -4.03 -1.50 9.11
N GLN A 350 -4.74 -0.86 10.05
CA GLN A 350 -4.35 -0.79 11.47
C GLN A 350 -2.92 -0.28 11.72
N ILE A 351 -2.37 0.53 10.81
CA ILE A 351 -0.99 1.01 10.90
C ILE A 351 -0.91 2.28 11.75
N PHE A 352 -1.80 3.25 11.50
CA PHE A 352 -1.84 4.53 12.20
C PHE A 352 -3.23 4.80 12.76
N ASP A 353 -3.31 5.46 13.91
CA ASP A 353 -4.58 5.76 14.58
C ASP A 353 -5.01 7.24 14.50
N GLY A 354 -4.17 8.09 13.91
CA GLY A 354 -4.44 9.51 13.76
C GLY A 354 -3.26 10.28 13.18
N TYR A 355 -3.37 11.61 13.26
CA TYR A 355 -2.37 12.56 12.81
C TYR A 355 -2.31 13.75 13.78
N ILE A 356 -1.10 14.22 14.08
CA ILE A 356 -0.85 15.46 14.85
C ILE A 356 -0.12 16.49 13.99
N LYS A 357 -0.03 17.75 14.44
CA LYS A 357 0.74 18.77 13.73
C LYS A 357 2.22 18.37 13.71
N ALA A 358 2.84 18.46 12.54
CA ALA A 358 4.23 18.04 12.39
C ALA A 358 5.23 18.89 13.22
N VAL A 359 4.91 20.14 13.55
CA VAL A 359 5.74 20.99 14.43
C VAL A 359 5.97 20.32 15.80
N GLU A 360 5.01 19.54 16.29
CA GLU A 360 5.13 18.83 17.57
C GLU A 360 6.16 17.68 17.53
N THR A 361 6.59 17.29 16.32
CA THR A 361 7.60 16.25 16.06
C THR A 361 8.90 16.80 15.49
N GLU A 362 8.87 18.00 14.91
CA GLU A 362 9.95 18.53 14.09
C GLU A 362 11.24 18.73 14.90
N ASP A 363 11.13 19.31 16.11
CA ASP A 363 12.29 19.51 16.99
C ASP A 363 12.91 18.15 17.37
N LYS A 364 12.08 17.15 17.68
CA LYS A 364 12.56 15.81 17.99
C LYS A 364 13.27 15.15 16.80
N VAL A 365 12.77 15.35 15.57
CA VAL A 365 13.42 14.85 14.35
C VAL A 365 14.71 15.60 14.05
N LYS A 366 14.79 16.92 14.27
CA LYS A 366 16.02 17.70 14.11
C LYS A 366 17.08 17.34 15.14
N ASP A 367 16.66 17.06 16.36
CA ASP A 367 17.50 16.60 17.47
C ASP A 367 17.85 15.11 17.38
N PHE A 368 17.26 14.38 16.42
CA PHE A 368 17.55 12.98 16.12
C PHE A 368 19.00 12.73 15.63
N LYS A 369 19.87 13.74 15.72
CA LYS A 369 21.35 13.59 15.75
C LYS A 369 21.85 12.72 16.91
N GLY A 370 20.98 12.31 17.83
CA GLY A 370 21.27 11.56 19.06
C GLY A 370 21.83 10.14 18.91
N TYR A 371 21.96 9.59 17.70
CA TYR A 371 22.84 8.44 17.49
C TYR A 371 24.25 8.96 17.22
N THR A 372 25.09 8.90 18.26
CA THR A 372 26.51 9.31 18.29
C THR A 372 27.44 8.47 17.40
N PHE A 373 26.95 7.97 16.27
CA PHE A 373 27.79 7.41 15.21
C PHE A 373 27.93 8.47 14.11
N PRO A 374 29.15 8.89 13.75
CA PRO A 374 29.35 9.86 12.69
C PRO A 374 28.68 9.36 11.41
N LEU A 375 27.75 10.13 10.84
CA LEU A 375 27.16 9.89 9.50
C LEU A 375 28.22 9.73 8.39
N THR A 376 29.48 10.03 8.70
CA THR A 376 30.67 9.92 7.86
C THR A 376 31.39 8.56 7.94
N GLU A 377 31.01 7.64 8.83
CA GLU A 377 31.53 6.26 8.89
C GLU A 377 30.54 5.22 8.31
N PHE A 378 29.61 5.69 7.48
CA PHE A 378 28.53 4.89 6.87
C PHE A 378 28.88 4.31 5.51
#